data_AF-A0A924NLJ0-F1
#
_entry.id   AF-A0A924NLJ0-F1
#
_cell.length_a   1.000
_cell.length_b   1.000
_cell.length_c   1.000
_cell.angle_alpha   90.00
_cell.angle_beta   90.00
_cell.angle_gamma   90.00
#
_symmetry.space_group_name_H-M   'P 1'
#
loop_
_entity.id
_entity.type
_entity.pdbx_description
1 polymer ?
#
loop_
_entity_poly.entity_id
_entity_poly.type
_entity_poly.pdbx_seq_one_letter_code
_entity_poly.pdbx_strand_id
1 'polypeptide(L)' 'MSLVTTPRAALPTCQACLGHRVTHLTMTLTDGSLVEFASCHSCEHKSWTQAGAGLDVSTVLLKAQKVKVPSPRG' A
#
# COMPACT_ATOMS: atom_id res chain seq x y z
N MET A 1 38.76 6.27 -15.35
CA MET A 1 37.47 6.82 -15.81
C MET A 1 36.38 6.06 -15.06
N SER A 2 35.73 6.67 -14.08
CA SER A 2 34.72 6.00 -13.25
C SER A 2 33.34 6.27 -13.82
N LEU A 3 32.67 5.22 -14.31
CA LEU A 3 31.28 5.30 -14.77
C LEU A 3 30.37 5.06 -13.55
N VAL A 4 29.80 6.13 -13.01
CA VAL A 4 28.71 6.01 -12.03
C VAL A 4 27.46 5.62 -12.79
N THR A 5 27.03 4.37 -12.64
CA THR A 5 25.72 3.91 -13.11
C THR A 5 24.73 4.06 -11.96
N THR A 6 23.90 5.10 -12.00
CA THR A 6 22.80 5.26 -11.05
C THR A 6 21.67 4.32 -11.43
N PRO A 7 21.22 3.40 -10.56
CA PRO A 7 20.08 2.56 -10.86
C PRO A 7 18.82 3.43 -11.02
N ARG A 8 18.23 3.39 -12.22
CA ARG A 8 16.96 4.05 -12.50
C ARG A 8 15.84 3.12 -12.04
N ALA A 9 15.32 3.37 -10.84
CA ALA A 9 14.10 2.70 -10.39
C ALA A 9 12.96 2.98 -11.39
N ALA A 10 12.24 1.94 -11.78
CA ALA A 10 11.04 2.09 -12.58
C ALA A 10 9.97 2.85 -11.76
N LEU A 11 9.29 3.80 -12.39
CA LEU A 11 8.19 4.51 -11.73
C LEU A 11 6.98 3.57 -11.64
N PRO A 12 6.27 3.56 -10.50
CA PRO A 12 5.03 2.81 -10.38
C PRO A 12 3.99 3.31 -11.39
N THR A 13 3.25 2.37 -11.99
CA THR A 13 2.23 2.65 -13.01
C THR A 13 0.83 2.34 -12.48
N CYS A 14 -0.10 3.28 -12.62
CA CYS A 14 -1.49 3.08 -12.21
C CYS A 14 -2.16 2.05 -13.12
N GLN A 15 -2.76 1.02 -12.53
CA GLN A 15 -3.45 -0.03 -13.29
C GLN A 15 -4.75 0.46 -13.97
N ALA A 16 -5.31 1.60 -13.52
CA ALA A 16 -6.57 2.13 -14.05
C ALA A 16 -6.38 3.14 -15.20
N CYS A 17 -5.40 4.04 -15.09
CA CYS A 17 -5.19 5.13 -16.08
C CYS A 17 -3.81 5.11 -16.74
N LEU A 18 -2.94 4.16 -16.39
CA LEU A 18 -1.56 4.04 -16.86
C LEU A 18 -0.66 5.24 -16.53
N GLY A 19 -1.11 6.16 -15.67
CA GLY A 19 -0.31 7.30 -15.21
C GLY A 19 0.78 6.90 -14.21
N HIS A 20 1.86 7.69 -14.18
CA HIS A 20 3.04 7.43 -13.34
C HIS A 20 3.05 8.26 -12.04
N ARG A 21 2.04 9.11 -11.82
CA ARG A 21 1.88 9.88 -10.58
C ARG A 21 1.24 9.00 -9.51
N VAL A 22 1.97 7.98 -9.06
CA VAL A 22 1.49 6.98 -8.10
C VAL A 22 2.34 7.05 -6.84
N THR A 23 1.68 7.24 -5.70
CA THR A 23 2.29 6.98 -4.39
C THR A 23 2.18 5.48 -4.12
N HIS A 24 3.30 4.84 -3.80
CA HIS A 24 3.35 3.42 -3.42
C HIS A 24 4.02 3.29 -2.05
N LEU A 25 3.37 2.57 -1.13
CA LEU A 25 3.80 2.42 0.26
C LEU A 25 3.66 0.96 0.68
N THR A 26 4.67 0.41 1.34
CA THR A 26 4.57 -0.86 2.06
C THR A 26 4.33 -0.56 3.54
N MET A 27 3.33 -1.19 4.16
CA MET A 27 3.02 -0.99 5.57
C MET A 27 2.51 -2.26 6.24
N THR A 28 2.68 -2.35 7.55
CA THR A 28 2.13 -3.43 8.37
C THR A 28 0.83 -2.95 9.03
N LEU A 29 -0.26 -3.67 8.82
CA LEU A 29 -1.56 -3.39 9.44
C LEU A 29 -1.59 -3.83 10.91
N THR A 30 -2.65 -3.45 11.63
CA THR A 30 -2.81 -3.75 13.06
C THR A 30 -2.87 -5.25 13.36
N ASP A 31 -3.38 -6.07 12.44
CA ASP A 31 -3.36 -7.53 12.55
C ASP A 31 -1.98 -8.17 12.25
N GLY A 32 -0.96 -7.37 11.93
CA GLY A 32 0.38 -7.83 11.57
C GLY A 32 0.57 -8.12 10.07
N SER A 33 -0.46 -7.98 9.24
CA SER A 33 -0.33 -8.22 7.79
C SER A 33 0.51 -7.14 7.12
N LEU A 34 1.54 -7.56 6.37
CA LEU A 34 2.29 -6.69 5.47
C LEU A 34 1.50 -6.48 4.17
N VAL A 35 1.15 -5.24 3.87
CA VAL A 35 0.40 -4.87 2.66
C VAL A 35 1.12 -3.78 1.88
N GLU A 36 0.84 -3.71 0.59
CA GLU A 36 1.24 -2.59 -0.26
C GLU A 36 0.00 -1.77 -0.63
N PHE A 37 0.14 -0.46 -0.54
CA PHE A 37 -0.87 0.52 -0.89
C PHE A 37 -0.40 1.34 -2.08
N ALA A 38 -1.25 1.49 -3.08
CA ALA A 38 -1.02 2.41 -4.19
C ALA A 38 -2.15 3.44 -4.28
N SER A 39 -1.80 4.70 -4.51
CA SER A 39 -2.74 5.79 -4.79
C SER A 39 -2.27 6.59 -5.99
N CYS A 40 -3.11 6.68 -7.01
CA CYS A 40 -2.84 7.53 -8.17
C CYS A 40 -3.33 8.96 -7.92
N HIS A 41 -2.47 9.95 -8.18
CA HIS A 41 -2.83 11.37 -8.11
C HIS A 41 -3.52 11.88 -9.39
N SER A 42 -3.51 11.11 -10.48
CA SER A 42 -4.13 11.49 -11.74
C SER A 42 -5.62 11.12 -11.83
N CYS A 43 -6.01 9.94 -11.37
CA CYS A 43 -7.38 9.43 -11.45
C CYS A 43 -7.95 9.00 -10.10
N GLU A 44 -7.22 9.26 -9.01
CA GLU A 44 -7.64 8.97 -7.63
C GLU A 44 -7.86 7.47 -7.32
N HIS A 45 -7.51 6.57 -8.24
CA HIS A 45 -7.60 5.13 -8.04
C HIS A 45 -6.67 4.67 -6.92
N LYS A 46 -7.22 3.85 -6.03
CA LYS A 46 -6.53 3.27 -4.88
C LYS A 46 -6.59 1.75 -4.96
N SER A 47 -5.49 1.09 -4.67
CA SER A 47 -5.42 -0.36 -4.61
C SER A 47 -4.60 -0.83 -3.42
N TRP A 48 -4.94 -2.02 -2.95
CA TRP A 48 -4.24 -2.70 -1.87
C TRP A 48 -3.81 -4.07 -2.36
N THR A 49 -2.61 -4.50 -2.00
CA THR A 49 -2.12 -5.85 -2.28
C THR A 49 -1.47 -6.46 -1.05
N GLN A 50 -1.48 -7.79 -0.97
CA GLN A 50 -0.76 -8.56 0.04
C GLN A 50 -0.08 -9.72 -0.70
N ALA A 51 1.24 -9.81 -0.57
CA ALA A 51 2.05 -10.80 -1.30
C ALA A 51 1.74 -10.84 -2.81
N GLY A 52 1.51 -9.66 -3.43
CA GLY A 52 1.19 -9.51 -4.84
C GLY A 52 -0.27 -9.77 -5.25
N ALA A 53 -1.12 -10.26 -4.34
CA ALA A 53 -2.55 -10.45 -4.61
C ALA A 53 -3.38 -9.23 -4.21
N GLY A 54 -4.38 -8.87 -5.02
CA GLY A 54 -5.29 -7.75 -4.73
C GLY A 54 -6.14 -7.99 -3.48
N LEU A 55 -6.27 -6.96 -2.64
CA LEU A 55 -7.13 -6.95 -1.46
C LEU A 55 -8.28 -5.98 -1.63
N ASP A 56 -9.48 -6.42 -1.25
CA ASP A 56 -10.63 -5.54 -1.12
C ASP A 56 -10.45 -4.57 0.06
N VAL A 57 -10.95 -3.34 -0.10
CA VAL A 57 -10.85 -2.29 0.92
C VAL A 57 -11.52 -2.69 2.24
N SER A 58 -12.63 -3.44 2.19
CA SER A 58 -13.32 -3.91 3.40
C SER A 58 -12.44 -4.88 4.18
N THR A 59 -11.69 -5.73 3.48
CA THR A 59 -10.72 -6.65 4.11
C THR A 59 -9.60 -5.87 4.80
N VAL A 60 -9.07 -4.83 4.15
CA VAL A 60 -8.04 -3.96 4.75
C VAL A 60 -8.56 -3.27 6.01
N LEU A 61 -9.79 -2.74 5.96
CA LEU A 61 -10.41 -2.10 7.12
C LEU A 61 -10.61 -3.08 8.27
N LEU A 62 -11.02 -4.32 8.01
CA LEU A 62 -11.10 -5.37 9.04
C LEU A 62 -9.74 -5.63 9.68
N LYS A 63 -8.67 -5.75 8.89
CA LYS A 63 -7.29 -5.99 9.36
C LYS A 63 -6.70 -4.79 10.12
N ALA A 64 -7.13 -3.58 9.79
CA ALA A 64 -6.68 -2.34 10.40
C ALA A 64 -7.46 -1.95 11.68
N GLN A 65 -8.51 -2.70 12.04
CA GLN A 65 -9.26 -2.43 13.25
C GLN A 65 -8.39 -2.68 14.49
N LYS A 66 -8.43 -1.74 15.43
CA LYS A 66 -7.91 -1.98 16.77
C LYS A 66 -8.81 -3.01 17.45
N VAL A 67 -8.22 -4.10 17.92
CA VAL A 67 -8.90 -5.00 18.85
C VAL A 67 -9.35 -4.16 20.03
N LYS A 68 -10.65 -4.06 20.23
CA LYS A 68 -11.22 -3.37 21.38
C LYS A 68 -10.92 -4.23 22.61
N VAL A 69 -9.75 -4.04 23.22
CA VAL A 69 -9.43 -4.64 24.51
C VAL A 69 -10.45 -4.05 25.49
N PRO A 70 -11.28 -4.86 26.18
CA PRO A 70 -12.15 -4.35 27.22
C PRO A 70 -11.27 -3.67 28.27
N SER A 71 -11.49 -2.38 28.49
CA SER A 71 -10.82 -1.67 29.59
C SER A 71 -11.15 -2.42 30.89
N PRO A 72 -10.16 -2.80 31.72
CA PRO A 72 -10.47 -3.27 33.05
C PRO A 72 -11.08 -2.09 33.81
N ARG A 73 -12.36 -2.19 34.14
CA ARG A 73 -13.03 -1.23 35.04
C ARG A 73 -12.42 -1.42 36.43
N GLY A 74 -11.74 -0.38 36.93
CA GLY A 74 -11.49 -0.17 38.35
C GLY A 74 -12.57 0.74 38.91
#